data_AF-A0A3N5J4V9-F1
#
_entry.id   AF-A0A3N5J4V9-F1
#
_cell.length_a   1.000
_cell.length_b   1.000
_cell.length_c   1.000
_cell.angle_alpha   90.00
_cell.angle_beta   90.00
_cell.angle_gamma   90.00
#
_symmetry.space_group_name_H-M   'P 1'
#
loop_
_entity.id
_entity.type
_entity.pdbx_description
1 polymer ?
#
loop_
_entity_poly.entity_id
_entity_poly.type
_entity_poly.pdbx_seq_one_letter_code
_entity_poly.pdbx_strand_id
1 'polypeptide(L)'
;MIPIHDIQYTQDPSGNSPYSGQTVSTGGIVTAINYTGQSLRYFIADRDGGLWSGIFVYDTQDRHVAAGDSVSFQAEVQESNTQTRLRNIVSGTFAVVPGSGSVPPVLTTCAEVVEATEGVLIELQNVVVTVIGTGQFTVTDGTGQVSVGNGWSYAYVPMLGDTLRFVRGIVTSASYVFTLNPRGDADFSFTGNRPPLISNVQNSPITPTELQSDTVSAAITDEQGVQSATIYYRFSTSGDLLPRPMYDNGQNGDVAAGDGRWTGVVPAGPARGTCYYYITATDS
;
A
#
# COMPACT_ATOMS: atom_id res chain seq x y z
N MET A 1 8.68 -14.42 -31.32
CA MET A 1 7.68 -14.15 -30.27
C MET A 1 7.24 -12.71 -30.42
N ILE A 2 5.97 -12.44 -30.20
CA ILE A 2 5.41 -11.08 -30.22
C ILE A 2 5.78 -10.43 -28.87
N PRO A 3 6.44 -9.27 -28.85
CA PRO A 3 6.71 -8.49 -27.64
C PRO A 3 5.41 -8.15 -26.89
N ILE A 4 5.49 -8.02 -25.57
CA ILE A 4 4.31 -7.62 -24.77
C ILE A 4 3.87 -6.21 -25.16
N HIS A 5 4.82 -5.31 -25.44
CA HIS A 5 4.54 -3.99 -26.00
C HIS A 5 3.59 -4.04 -27.20
N ASP A 6 3.84 -4.91 -28.17
CA ASP A 6 3.01 -5.00 -29.38
C ASP A 6 1.61 -5.55 -29.06
N ILE A 7 1.49 -6.44 -28.06
CA ILE A 7 0.19 -6.95 -27.60
C ILE A 7 -0.63 -5.85 -26.96
N GLN A 8 0.01 -4.98 -26.18
CA GLN A 8 -0.64 -3.99 -25.32
C GLN A 8 -0.89 -2.66 -26.04
N TYR A 9 0.10 -2.16 -26.80
CA TYR A 9 0.05 -0.83 -27.39
C TYR A 9 -1.12 -0.66 -28.34
N THR A 10 -1.95 0.34 -28.06
CA THR A 10 -3.10 0.69 -28.88
C THR A 10 -3.29 2.20 -28.96
N GLN A 11 -3.90 2.65 -30.06
CA GLN A 11 -4.43 4.00 -30.20
C GLN A 11 -5.96 4.03 -30.09
N ASP A 12 -6.59 2.86 -29.88
CA ASP A 12 -8.03 2.77 -29.64
C ASP A 12 -8.36 3.44 -28.30
N PRO A 13 -9.28 4.43 -28.26
CA PRO A 13 -9.67 5.10 -27.02
C PRO A 13 -10.23 4.18 -25.94
N SER A 14 -10.68 2.96 -26.29
CA SER A 14 -11.12 1.95 -25.33
C SER A 14 -9.98 1.32 -24.53
N GLY A 15 -8.72 1.46 -24.97
CA GLY A 15 -7.56 0.80 -24.37
C GLY A 15 -7.36 -0.66 -24.80
N ASN A 16 -8.31 -1.24 -25.54
CA ASN A 16 -8.25 -2.64 -25.92
C ASN A 16 -7.02 -2.98 -26.77
N SER A 17 -6.43 -4.13 -26.47
CA SER A 17 -5.36 -4.75 -27.24
C SER A 17 -5.76 -4.98 -28.70
N PRO A 18 -4.88 -4.66 -29.69
CA PRO A 18 -5.10 -5.02 -31.09
C PRO A 18 -5.07 -6.54 -31.35
N TYR A 19 -4.63 -7.33 -30.36
CA TYR A 19 -4.58 -8.79 -30.41
C TYR A 19 -5.74 -9.45 -29.69
N SER A 20 -6.70 -8.70 -29.15
CA SER A 20 -7.86 -9.25 -28.43
C SER A 20 -8.58 -10.35 -29.24
N GLY A 21 -8.75 -11.52 -28.62
CA GLY A 21 -9.34 -12.72 -29.22
C GLY A 21 -8.38 -13.59 -30.04
N GLN A 22 -7.12 -13.17 -30.23
CA GLN A 22 -6.11 -13.92 -30.98
C GLN A 22 -5.23 -14.77 -30.05
N THR A 23 -4.76 -15.90 -30.56
CA THR A 23 -3.70 -16.69 -29.92
C THR A 23 -2.33 -16.22 -30.42
N VAL A 24 -1.48 -15.78 -29.49
CA VAL A 24 -0.14 -15.24 -29.77
C VAL A 24 0.94 -16.11 -29.14
N SER A 25 2.14 -16.13 -29.73
CA SER A 25 3.34 -16.68 -29.09
C SER A 25 4.17 -15.53 -28.50
N THR A 26 4.21 -15.45 -27.17
CA THR A 26 4.84 -14.35 -26.42
C THR A 26 5.59 -14.90 -25.19
N GLY A 27 6.22 -14.02 -24.43
CA GLY A 27 7.00 -14.35 -23.25
C GLY A 27 7.60 -13.11 -22.62
N GLY A 28 8.14 -13.27 -21.42
CA GLY A 28 8.71 -12.15 -20.66
C GLY A 28 9.32 -12.61 -19.35
N ILE A 29 9.82 -11.66 -18.59
CA ILE A 29 10.30 -11.87 -17.22
C ILE A 29 9.11 -11.79 -16.27
N VAL A 30 8.98 -12.76 -15.37
CA VAL A 30 7.95 -12.76 -14.32
C VAL A 30 8.24 -11.64 -13.32
N THR A 31 7.37 -10.63 -13.27
CA THR A 31 7.55 -9.43 -12.43
C THR A 31 6.91 -9.54 -11.06
N ALA A 32 5.86 -10.36 -10.94
CA ALA A 32 5.23 -10.74 -9.67
C ALA A 32 4.36 -12.00 -9.84
N ILE A 33 4.19 -12.76 -8.76
CA ILE A 33 3.40 -13.99 -8.69
C ILE A 33 2.35 -13.90 -7.58
N ASN A 34 1.34 -14.78 -7.57
CA ASN A 34 0.33 -14.85 -6.51
C ASN A 34 -0.54 -13.59 -6.37
N TYR A 35 -0.84 -12.89 -7.45
CA TYR A 35 -1.68 -11.68 -7.40
C TYR A 35 -3.02 -11.98 -6.71
N THR A 36 -3.40 -11.15 -5.72
CA THR A 36 -4.57 -11.35 -4.85
C THR A 36 -4.59 -12.67 -4.08
N GLY A 37 -3.42 -13.25 -3.81
CA GLY A 37 -3.27 -14.54 -3.12
C GLY A 37 -3.58 -15.76 -3.99
N GLN A 38 -3.75 -15.59 -5.30
CA GLN A 38 -4.07 -16.67 -6.23
C GLN A 38 -2.81 -17.16 -6.96
N SER A 39 -2.39 -18.40 -6.72
CA SER A 39 -1.12 -18.95 -7.23
C SER A 39 -0.97 -19.00 -8.75
N LEU A 40 -2.09 -18.98 -9.49
CA LEU A 40 -2.10 -19.04 -10.95
C LEU A 40 -2.30 -17.67 -11.60
N ARG A 41 -2.05 -16.59 -10.85
CA ARG A 41 -2.15 -15.20 -11.29
C ARG A 41 -0.80 -14.53 -11.11
N TYR A 42 -0.18 -14.16 -12.21
CA TYR A 42 1.14 -13.56 -12.23
C TYR A 42 1.24 -12.52 -13.34
N PHE A 43 2.27 -11.70 -13.29
CA PHE A 43 2.57 -10.69 -14.29
C PHE A 43 3.90 -11.02 -14.95
N ILE A 44 3.98 -10.74 -16.24
CA ILE A 44 5.21 -10.78 -17.01
C ILE A 44 5.42 -9.45 -17.70
N ALA A 45 6.67 -9.11 -17.98
CA ALA A 45 7.01 -7.92 -18.76
C ALA A 45 8.15 -8.19 -19.74
N ASP A 46 8.24 -7.38 -20.80
CA ASP A 46 9.40 -7.37 -21.66
C ASP A 46 10.65 -7.06 -20.83
N ARG A 47 11.79 -7.65 -21.20
CA ARG A 47 13.00 -7.65 -20.37
C ARG A 47 13.48 -6.24 -20.01
N ASP A 48 13.38 -5.31 -20.96
CA ASP A 48 13.85 -3.94 -20.81
C ASP A 48 12.80 -3.02 -20.14
N GLY A 49 11.59 -3.54 -19.87
CA GLY A 49 10.48 -2.78 -19.32
C GLY A 49 9.97 -1.72 -20.29
N GLY A 50 9.38 -0.66 -19.73
CA GLY A 50 8.77 0.42 -20.51
C GLY A 50 7.25 0.43 -20.44
N LEU A 51 6.65 1.51 -20.93
CA LEU A 51 5.20 1.60 -21.08
C LEU A 51 4.71 0.51 -22.03
N TRP A 52 3.47 0.04 -21.80
CA TRP A 52 2.83 -1.06 -22.52
C TRP A 52 3.56 -2.41 -22.44
N SER A 53 4.63 -2.51 -21.65
CA SER A 53 5.53 -3.66 -21.71
C SER A 53 5.23 -4.71 -20.64
N GLY A 54 4.07 -4.63 -19.98
CA GLY A 54 3.63 -5.55 -18.94
C GLY A 54 2.27 -6.14 -19.25
N ILE A 55 2.01 -7.37 -18.82
CA ILE A 55 0.72 -8.03 -19.05
C ILE A 55 0.39 -9.02 -17.94
N PHE A 56 -0.90 -9.09 -17.61
CA PHE A 56 -1.44 -10.04 -16.66
C PHE A 56 -1.59 -11.44 -17.27
N VAL A 57 -1.21 -12.47 -16.52
CA VAL A 57 -1.36 -13.87 -16.92
C VAL A 57 -2.34 -14.60 -16.02
N TYR A 58 -3.39 -15.13 -16.64
CA TYR A 58 -4.42 -15.96 -16.03
C TYR A 58 -4.22 -17.42 -16.47
N ASP A 59 -3.47 -18.18 -15.67
CA ASP A 59 -3.24 -19.60 -15.92
C ASP A 59 -4.31 -20.48 -15.23
N THR A 60 -4.47 -21.71 -15.69
CA THR A 60 -5.33 -22.73 -15.06
C THR A 60 -4.53 -23.95 -14.62
N GLN A 61 -3.22 -23.96 -14.85
CA GLN A 61 -2.30 -25.01 -14.45
C GLN A 61 -1.15 -24.41 -13.64
N ASP A 62 -0.74 -25.13 -12.59
CA ASP A 62 0.49 -24.77 -11.88
C ASP A 62 1.70 -25.09 -12.77
N ARG A 63 2.47 -24.04 -13.06
CA ARG A 63 3.69 -24.11 -13.88
C ARG A 63 4.95 -23.93 -13.04
N HIS A 64 4.81 -23.79 -11.73
CA HIS A 64 5.90 -23.54 -10.77
C HIS A 64 6.78 -22.33 -11.15
N VAL A 65 6.17 -21.27 -11.69
CA VAL A 65 6.86 -20.03 -12.02
C VAL A 65 7.25 -19.25 -10.76
N ALA A 66 8.45 -18.67 -10.76
CA ALA A 66 8.94 -17.77 -9.74
C ALA A 66 9.16 -16.36 -10.31
N ALA A 67 9.13 -15.35 -9.44
CA ALA A 67 9.53 -13.99 -9.82
C ALA A 67 11.00 -14.00 -10.29
N GLY A 68 11.26 -13.37 -11.44
CA GLY A 68 12.56 -13.34 -12.11
C GLY A 68 12.78 -14.43 -13.15
N ASP A 69 11.91 -15.44 -13.24
CA ASP A 69 11.96 -16.43 -14.31
C ASP A 69 11.68 -15.78 -15.67
N SER A 70 12.29 -16.30 -16.73
CA SER A 70 11.91 -15.99 -18.10
C SER A 70 10.98 -17.06 -18.62
N VAL A 71 9.79 -16.68 -19.07
CA VAL A 71 8.78 -17.62 -19.60
C VAL A 71 8.46 -17.33 -21.05
N SER A 72 8.06 -18.35 -21.80
CA SER A 72 7.53 -18.21 -23.16
C SER A 72 6.44 -19.25 -23.43
N PHE A 73 5.39 -18.87 -24.14
CA PHE A 73 4.25 -19.74 -24.43
C PHE A 73 3.33 -19.18 -25.52
N GLN A 74 2.37 -20.00 -25.95
CA GLN A 74 1.21 -19.54 -26.71
C GLN A 74 0.00 -19.36 -25.79
N ALA A 75 -0.73 -18.26 -25.94
CA ALA A 75 -1.93 -17.94 -25.17
C ALA A 75 -2.90 -17.06 -25.96
N GLU A 76 -4.18 -17.11 -25.59
CA GLU A 76 -5.21 -16.19 -26.08
C GLU A 76 -5.10 -14.84 -25.34
N VAL A 77 -5.09 -13.75 -26.09
CA VAL A 77 -5.22 -12.39 -25.55
C VAL A 77 -6.70 -12.09 -25.32
N GLN A 78 -7.04 -11.59 -24.13
CA GLN A 78 -8.42 -11.27 -23.76
C GLN A 78 -8.50 -9.94 -23.02
N GLU A 79 -9.51 -9.14 -23.38
CA GLU A 79 -10.00 -8.03 -22.55
C GLU A 79 -10.97 -8.54 -21.47
N SER A 80 -10.74 -8.14 -20.22
CA SER A 80 -11.59 -8.52 -19.10
C SER A 80 -11.69 -7.40 -18.09
N ASN A 81 -12.85 -6.74 -18.02
CA ASN A 81 -13.10 -5.63 -17.09
C ASN A 81 -12.05 -4.52 -17.18
N THR A 82 -11.74 -4.09 -18.41
CA THR A 82 -10.70 -3.10 -18.78
C THR A 82 -9.27 -3.52 -18.52
N GLN A 83 -9.01 -4.80 -18.23
CA GLN A 83 -7.67 -5.38 -18.14
C GLN A 83 -7.40 -6.34 -19.30
N THR A 84 -6.35 -6.06 -20.07
CA THR A 84 -5.75 -6.97 -21.04
C THR A 84 -5.00 -8.09 -20.31
N ARG A 85 -5.28 -9.34 -20.68
CA ARG A 85 -4.64 -10.52 -20.08
C ARG A 85 -4.37 -11.65 -21.07
N LEU A 86 -3.44 -12.52 -20.71
CA LEU A 86 -3.19 -13.80 -21.38
C LEU A 86 -3.94 -14.92 -20.66
N ARG A 87 -4.65 -15.77 -21.41
CA ARG A 87 -5.38 -16.94 -20.90
C ARG A 87 -5.28 -18.12 -21.86
N ASN A 88 -5.89 -19.25 -21.51
CA ASN A 88 -5.95 -20.44 -22.37
C ASN A 88 -4.56 -20.84 -22.91
N ILE A 89 -3.59 -20.89 -22.00
CA ILE A 89 -2.19 -21.14 -22.33
C ILE A 89 -2.03 -22.57 -22.87
N VAL A 90 -1.42 -22.70 -24.04
CA VAL A 90 -1.19 -23.99 -24.69
C VAL A 90 -0.06 -24.73 -23.98
N SER A 91 -0.39 -25.71 -23.13
CA SER A 91 0.56 -26.38 -22.22
C SER A 91 1.82 -26.92 -22.91
N GLY A 92 1.68 -27.48 -24.12
CA GLY A 92 2.82 -28.04 -24.88
C GLY A 92 3.82 -27.01 -25.43
N THR A 93 3.54 -25.71 -25.23
CA THR A 93 4.39 -24.60 -25.70
C THR A 93 5.06 -23.84 -24.55
N PHE A 94 4.73 -24.17 -23.31
CA PHE A 94 5.22 -23.43 -22.16
C PHE A 94 6.66 -23.83 -21.83
N ALA A 95 7.54 -22.84 -21.81
CA ALA A 95 8.92 -22.99 -21.37
C ALA A 95 9.22 -21.99 -20.26
N VAL A 96 9.99 -22.45 -19.27
CA VAL A 96 10.52 -21.64 -18.17
C VAL A 96 12.03 -21.76 -18.20
N VAL A 97 12.71 -20.62 -18.15
CA VAL A 97 14.13 -20.53 -17.86
C VAL A 97 14.25 -19.89 -16.48
N PRO A 98 14.55 -20.69 -15.44
CA PRO A 98 14.72 -20.16 -14.09
C PRO A 98 15.80 -19.07 -14.04
N GLY A 99 15.56 -18.01 -13.29
CA GLY A 99 16.53 -16.93 -13.22
C GLY A 99 16.22 -15.84 -12.20
N SER A 100 17.17 -14.93 -12.05
CA SER A 100 17.02 -13.70 -11.26
C SER A 100 16.81 -12.50 -12.18
N GLY A 101 16.01 -12.67 -13.24
CA GLY A 101 15.67 -11.59 -14.15
C GLY A 101 15.04 -10.44 -13.38
N SER A 102 15.37 -9.20 -13.77
CA SER A 102 14.75 -8.01 -13.21
C SER A 102 14.32 -7.10 -14.35
N VAL A 103 13.11 -6.58 -14.24
CA VAL A 103 12.60 -5.55 -15.16
C VAL A 103 12.73 -4.21 -14.43
N PRO A 104 13.35 -3.19 -15.06
CA PRO A 104 13.44 -1.87 -14.44
C PRO A 104 12.05 -1.24 -14.31
N PRO A 105 11.73 -0.58 -13.17
CA PRO A 105 10.49 0.18 -13.07
C PRO A 105 10.53 1.39 -14.01
N VAL A 106 9.39 1.73 -14.58
CA VAL A 106 9.22 2.97 -15.35
C VAL A 106 8.97 4.13 -14.38
N LEU A 107 9.78 5.18 -14.44
CA LEU A 107 9.50 6.40 -13.69
C LEU A 107 8.25 7.08 -14.29
N THR A 108 7.26 7.37 -13.46
CA THR A 108 5.95 7.87 -13.91
C THR A 108 5.43 8.91 -12.92
N THR A 109 4.70 9.91 -13.42
CA THR A 109 3.96 10.85 -12.56
C THR A 109 2.55 10.33 -12.27
N CYS A 110 1.90 10.80 -11.20
CA CYS A 110 0.54 10.36 -10.88
C CYS A 110 -0.46 10.62 -12.02
N ALA A 111 -0.30 11.70 -12.79
CA ALA A 111 -1.15 12.01 -13.94
C ALA A 111 -0.94 11.08 -15.14
N GLU A 112 0.20 10.41 -15.22
CA GLU A 112 0.58 9.50 -16.32
C GLU A 112 0.22 8.04 -16.02
N VAL A 113 -0.37 7.74 -14.86
CA VAL A 113 -0.91 6.41 -14.55
C VAL A 113 -2.23 6.22 -15.29
N VAL A 114 -2.10 5.76 -16.52
CA VAL A 114 -3.18 5.52 -17.49
C VAL A 114 -3.01 4.15 -18.15
N GLU A 115 -3.78 3.87 -19.20
CA GLU A 115 -3.74 2.61 -19.97
C GLU A 115 -2.33 2.13 -20.31
N ALA A 116 -1.44 3.04 -20.71
CA ALA A 116 -0.05 2.73 -21.04
C ALA A 116 0.78 2.13 -19.89
N THR A 117 0.29 2.22 -18.65
CA THR A 117 0.92 1.66 -17.47
C THR A 117 0.32 0.32 -17.06
N GLU A 118 -0.78 -0.13 -17.68
CA GLU A 118 -1.42 -1.39 -17.34
C GLU A 118 -0.43 -2.57 -17.39
N GLY A 119 -0.38 -3.35 -16.32
CA GLY A 119 0.53 -4.49 -16.16
C GLY A 119 2.00 -4.12 -15.99
N VAL A 120 2.36 -2.83 -16.10
CA VAL A 120 3.74 -2.33 -16.04
C VAL A 120 4.14 -2.10 -14.58
N LEU A 121 5.38 -2.46 -14.28
CA LEU A 121 6.05 -2.07 -13.04
C LEU A 121 6.47 -0.59 -13.15
N ILE A 122 5.87 0.28 -12.35
CA ILE A 122 6.19 1.71 -12.32
C ILE A 122 6.78 2.14 -10.98
N GLU A 123 7.39 3.31 -10.94
CA GLU A 123 7.83 4.03 -9.75
C GLU A 123 7.25 5.44 -9.76
N LEU A 124 6.51 5.79 -8.69
CA LEU A 124 6.12 7.16 -8.38
C LEU A 124 7.11 7.70 -7.32
N GLN A 125 7.56 8.94 -7.47
CA GLN A 125 8.53 9.57 -6.56
C GLN A 125 7.95 10.78 -5.85
N ASN A 126 8.43 11.04 -4.64
CA ASN A 126 8.09 12.22 -3.83
C ASN A 126 6.58 12.43 -3.69
N VAL A 127 5.86 11.35 -3.37
CA VAL A 127 4.41 11.37 -3.22
C VAL A 127 3.99 11.58 -1.77
N VAL A 128 2.82 12.16 -1.57
CA VAL A 128 2.17 12.30 -0.25
C VAL A 128 0.87 11.52 -0.21
N VAL A 129 0.59 10.85 0.91
CA VAL A 129 -0.68 10.15 1.16
C VAL A 129 -1.78 11.18 1.47
N THR A 130 -2.87 11.16 0.70
CA THR A 130 -3.98 12.14 0.81
C THR A 130 -5.30 11.53 1.25
N VAL A 131 -5.48 10.21 1.11
CA VAL A 131 -6.71 9.52 1.53
C VAL A 131 -6.35 8.14 2.08
N ILE A 132 -6.93 7.79 3.23
CA ILE A 132 -6.88 6.44 3.78
C ILE A 132 -8.22 5.77 3.52
N GLY A 133 -8.21 4.68 2.76
CA GLY A 133 -9.38 3.84 2.49
C GLY A 133 -9.25 2.47 3.15
N THR A 134 -10.25 1.62 2.94
CA THR A 134 -10.23 0.23 3.43
C THR A 134 -9.35 -0.62 2.52
N GLY A 135 -8.13 -0.95 2.97
CA GLY A 135 -7.20 -1.81 2.23
C GLY A 135 -6.50 -1.13 1.05
N GLN A 136 -6.71 0.18 0.88
CA GLN A 136 -6.07 1.00 -0.16
C GLN A 136 -5.87 2.42 0.36
N PHE A 137 -4.98 3.17 -0.25
CA PHE A 137 -4.77 4.58 0.06
C PHE A 137 -4.45 5.37 -1.20
N THR A 138 -4.69 6.67 -1.21
CA THR A 138 -4.40 7.53 -2.37
C THR A 138 -3.15 8.35 -2.11
N VAL A 139 -2.30 8.44 -3.13
CA VAL A 139 -1.11 9.30 -3.14
C VAL A 139 -1.18 10.35 -4.26
N THR A 140 -0.44 11.43 -4.09
CA THR A 140 -0.24 12.46 -5.13
C THR A 140 1.21 12.95 -5.13
N ASP A 141 1.76 13.23 -6.30
CA ASP A 141 3.00 13.99 -6.53
C ASP A 141 2.72 15.47 -6.91
N GLY A 142 1.46 15.91 -6.84
CA GLY A 142 1.00 17.23 -7.28
C GLY A 142 0.54 17.30 -8.74
N THR A 143 0.79 16.28 -9.57
CA THR A 143 0.33 16.22 -10.96
C THR A 143 -1.05 15.56 -11.10
N GLY A 144 -1.34 14.59 -10.23
CA GLY A 144 -2.56 13.79 -10.25
C GLY A 144 -2.70 12.97 -8.98
N GLN A 145 -3.63 12.03 -8.96
CA GLN A 145 -3.86 11.13 -7.82
C GLN A 145 -3.87 9.68 -8.28
N VAL A 146 -3.25 8.80 -7.50
CA VAL A 146 -3.19 7.36 -7.78
C VAL A 146 -3.61 6.58 -6.55
N SER A 147 -4.48 5.60 -6.74
CA SER A 147 -4.80 4.61 -5.71
C SER A 147 -3.67 3.60 -5.61
N VAL A 148 -3.17 3.38 -4.39
CA VAL A 148 -2.23 2.32 -4.04
C VAL A 148 -3.03 1.20 -3.38
N GLY A 149 -3.07 0.05 -4.06
CA GLY A 149 -3.85 -1.12 -3.69
C GLY A 149 -3.04 -2.18 -2.95
N ASN A 150 -3.72 -3.28 -2.63
CA ASN A 150 -3.21 -4.41 -1.85
C ASN A 150 -3.18 -5.72 -2.65
N GLY A 151 -2.88 -5.65 -3.95
CA GLY A 151 -2.70 -6.84 -4.80
C GLY A 151 -1.72 -7.86 -4.23
N TRP A 152 -0.74 -7.41 -3.45
CA TRP A 152 0.13 -8.20 -2.59
C TRP A 152 0.16 -7.64 -1.18
N SER A 153 0.57 -8.49 -0.23
CA SER A 153 0.75 -8.07 1.17
C SER A 153 2.04 -7.28 1.36
N TYR A 154 1.95 -6.24 2.18
CA TYR A 154 3.07 -5.45 2.68
C TYR A 154 2.76 -5.05 4.14
N ALA A 155 3.78 -4.73 4.92
CA ALA A 155 3.68 -4.34 6.32
C ALA A 155 3.39 -2.85 6.52
N TYR A 156 3.70 -2.00 5.52
CA TYR A 156 3.44 -0.56 5.59
C TYR A 156 1.97 -0.24 5.90
N VAL A 157 1.73 0.42 7.03
CA VAL A 157 0.41 0.98 7.40
C VAL A 157 0.40 2.47 7.05
N PRO A 158 -0.37 2.91 6.03
CA PRO A 158 -0.36 4.30 5.58
C PRO A 158 -1.06 5.23 6.57
N MET A 159 -0.47 6.40 6.80
CA MET A 159 -1.07 7.51 7.54
C MET A 159 -1.29 8.71 6.63
N LEU A 160 -2.34 9.49 6.91
CA LEU A 160 -2.60 10.71 6.17
C LEU A 160 -1.42 11.68 6.32
N GLY A 161 -0.89 12.16 5.20
CA GLY A 161 0.27 13.06 5.19
C GLY A 161 1.63 12.36 5.14
N ASP A 162 1.69 11.03 5.18
CA ASP A 162 2.95 10.30 4.98
C ASP A 162 3.58 10.71 3.64
N THR A 163 4.88 11.02 3.67
CA THR A 163 5.67 11.37 2.49
C THR A 163 6.59 10.22 2.09
N LEU A 164 6.43 9.73 0.87
CA LEU A 164 7.20 8.63 0.30
C LEU A 164 8.23 9.19 -0.68
N ARG A 165 9.50 8.82 -0.49
CA ARG A 165 10.57 9.04 -1.48
C ARG A 165 10.22 8.34 -2.77
N PHE A 166 9.78 7.08 -2.68
CA PHE A 166 9.16 6.40 -3.79
C PHE A 166 8.14 5.36 -3.32
N VAL A 167 7.19 5.05 -4.20
CA VAL A 167 6.38 3.84 -4.17
C VAL A 167 6.45 3.17 -5.56
N ARG A 168 6.73 1.86 -5.57
CA ARG A 168 6.75 1.03 -6.77
C ARG A 168 5.57 0.07 -6.76
N GLY A 169 5.20 -0.42 -7.93
CA GLY A 169 4.19 -1.45 -8.04
C GLY A 169 3.78 -1.73 -9.46
N ILE A 170 2.99 -2.78 -9.64
CA ILE A 170 2.39 -3.13 -10.92
C ILE A 170 1.03 -2.46 -11.01
N VAL A 171 0.76 -1.74 -12.09
CA VAL A 171 -0.55 -1.11 -12.29
C VAL A 171 -1.54 -2.15 -12.80
N THR A 172 -2.74 -2.17 -12.23
CA THR A 172 -3.87 -2.94 -12.73
C THR A 172 -5.03 -2.04 -13.07
N SER A 173 -5.81 -2.41 -14.07
CA SER A 173 -7.02 -1.72 -14.48
C SER A 173 -8.25 -2.52 -14.06
N ALA A 174 -9.25 -1.84 -13.52
CA ALA A 174 -10.58 -2.42 -13.32
C ALA A 174 -11.64 -1.35 -13.49
N SER A 175 -12.55 -1.55 -14.45
CA SER A 175 -13.63 -0.58 -14.74
C SER A 175 -13.09 0.83 -15.00
N TYR A 176 -11.98 0.94 -15.76
CA TYR A 176 -11.24 2.16 -16.08
C TYR A 176 -10.59 2.88 -14.89
N VAL A 177 -10.41 2.18 -13.77
CA VAL A 177 -9.64 2.67 -12.61
C VAL A 177 -8.29 1.98 -12.58
N PHE A 178 -7.21 2.76 -12.67
CA PHE A 178 -5.83 2.29 -12.55
C PHE A 178 -5.38 2.34 -11.09
N THR A 179 -4.90 1.20 -10.60
CA THR A 179 -4.41 1.04 -9.21
C THR A 179 -2.98 0.54 -9.24
N LEU A 180 -2.09 1.22 -8.53
CA LEU A 180 -0.71 0.78 -8.32
C LEU A 180 -0.69 -0.28 -7.22
N ASN A 181 -0.14 -1.46 -7.49
CA ASN A 181 -0.04 -2.54 -6.51
C ASN A 181 1.42 -2.85 -6.16
N PRO A 182 1.93 -2.38 -5.01
CA PRO A 182 3.24 -2.74 -4.48
C PRO A 182 3.33 -4.25 -4.24
N ARG A 183 4.49 -4.83 -4.51
CA ARG A 183 4.72 -6.28 -4.42
C ARG A 183 5.20 -6.72 -3.04
N GLY A 184 5.53 -5.77 -2.17
CA GLY A 184 6.02 -5.97 -0.81
C GLY A 184 6.71 -4.72 -0.26
N ASP A 185 7.29 -4.81 0.93
CA ASP A 185 7.87 -3.65 1.62
C ASP A 185 9.04 -2.98 0.90
N ALA A 186 9.78 -3.74 0.08
CA ALA A 186 10.88 -3.22 -0.73
C ALA A 186 10.43 -2.24 -1.84
N ASP A 187 9.12 -2.19 -2.13
CA ASP A 187 8.55 -1.24 -3.07
C ASP A 187 8.19 0.11 -2.42
N PHE A 188 8.50 0.31 -1.12
CA PHE A 188 8.34 1.60 -0.43
C PHE A 188 9.67 2.18 0.04
N SER A 189 9.78 3.50 -0.02
CA SER A 189 10.84 4.26 0.66
C SER A 189 10.28 5.59 1.14
N PHE A 190 10.65 6.01 2.34
CA PHE A 190 10.13 7.21 3.01
C PHE A 190 11.10 8.39 2.88
N THR A 191 10.57 9.62 2.86
CA THR A 191 11.39 10.86 2.96
C THR A 191 11.44 11.32 4.42
N GLY A 192 12.34 10.72 5.20
CA GLY A 192 12.55 11.11 6.60
C GLY A 192 11.72 10.32 7.60
N ASN A 193 11.74 10.76 8.85
CA ASN A 193 11.01 10.13 9.94
C ASN A 193 9.50 10.33 9.77
N ARG A 194 8.73 9.28 10.00
CA ARG A 194 7.26 9.32 9.94
C ARG A 194 6.70 9.84 11.27
N PRO A 195 5.56 10.53 11.28
CA PRO A 195 4.95 10.92 12.55
C PRO A 195 4.56 9.68 13.38
N PRO A 196 4.57 9.77 14.73
CA PRO A 196 4.22 8.63 15.58
C PRO A 196 2.78 8.15 15.34
N LEU A 197 2.61 6.83 15.26
CA LEU A 197 1.29 6.21 15.23
C LEU A 197 0.69 6.19 16.64
N ILE A 198 -0.46 6.83 16.84
CA ILE A 198 -1.25 6.71 18.07
C ILE A 198 -2.44 5.81 17.81
N SER A 199 -2.57 4.72 18.57
CA SER A 199 -3.64 3.74 18.41
C SER A 199 -4.09 3.14 19.74
N ASN A 200 -5.15 2.32 19.70
CA ASN A 200 -5.67 1.58 20.86
C ASN A 200 -5.86 2.45 22.13
N VAL A 201 -6.45 3.63 21.95
CA VAL A 201 -6.71 4.58 23.04
C VAL A 201 -7.79 4.00 23.96
N GLN A 202 -7.47 3.93 25.25
CA GLN A 202 -8.35 3.39 26.29
C GLN A 202 -8.25 4.26 27.53
N ASN A 203 -9.32 4.33 28.33
CA ASN A 203 -9.31 5.00 29.62
C ASN A 203 -9.79 4.05 30.73
N SER A 204 -9.26 4.23 31.94
CA SER A 204 -9.54 3.37 33.09
C SER A 204 -9.57 4.20 34.39
N PRO A 205 -10.70 4.21 35.12
CA PRO A 205 -11.94 3.49 34.81
C PRO A 205 -12.72 4.14 33.67
N ILE A 206 -13.48 3.34 32.89
CA ILE A 206 -14.31 3.86 31.78
C ILE A 206 -15.40 4.86 32.24
N THR A 207 -15.76 4.84 33.52
CA THR A 207 -16.70 5.77 34.15
C THR A 207 -16.10 6.31 35.46
N PRO A 208 -15.24 7.34 35.41
CA PRO A 208 -14.69 7.97 36.60
C PRO A 208 -15.78 8.63 37.47
N THR A 209 -15.59 8.60 38.79
CA THR A 209 -16.37 9.37 39.76
C THR A 209 -15.66 10.70 40.03
N GLU A 210 -16.34 11.64 40.68
CA GLU A 210 -15.77 12.95 41.01
C GLU A 210 -14.59 12.93 41.99
N LEU A 211 -14.29 11.76 42.56
CA LEU A 211 -13.22 11.56 43.54
C LEU A 211 -12.04 10.76 42.98
N GLN A 212 -12.12 10.27 41.74
CA GLN A 212 -11.09 9.42 41.15
C GLN A 212 -10.52 10.02 39.86
N SER A 213 -9.20 9.98 39.75
CA SER A 213 -8.49 10.23 38.50
C SER A 213 -8.77 9.12 37.48
N ASP A 214 -8.60 9.45 36.21
CA ASP A 214 -8.66 8.53 35.09
C ASP A 214 -7.26 8.33 34.51
N THR A 215 -6.91 7.09 34.19
CA THR A 215 -5.67 6.77 33.46
C THR A 215 -6.04 6.54 31.99
N VAL A 216 -5.57 7.44 31.12
CA VAL A 216 -5.68 7.26 29.67
C VAL A 216 -4.41 6.59 29.17
N SER A 217 -4.58 5.52 28.39
CA SER A 217 -3.51 4.75 27.77
C SER A 217 -3.65 4.72 26.26
N ALA A 218 -2.53 4.66 25.54
CA ALA A 218 -2.50 4.47 24.09
C ALA A 218 -1.26 3.67 23.69
N ALA A 219 -1.36 2.90 22.61
CA ALA A 219 -0.18 2.37 21.93
C ALA A 219 0.39 3.48 21.05
N ILE A 220 1.64 3.91 21.32
CA ILE A 220 2.32 4.95 20.56
C ILE A 220 3.65 4.39 20.07
N THR A 221 3.81 4.33 18.75
CA THR A 221 5.00 3.76 18.11
C THR A 221 5.54 4.68 17.04
N ASP A 222 6.85 4.74 16.93
CA ASP A 222 7.58 5.40 15.85
C ASP A 222 8.81 4.56 15.46
N GLU A 223 9.26 4.64 14.21
CA GLU A 223 10.39 3.87 13.70
C GLU A 223 11.76 4.35 14.22
N GLN A 224 11.88 5.63 14.60
CA GLN A 224 13.09 6.19 15.23
C GLN A 224 12.92 6.38 16.74
N GLY A 225 11.69 6.23 17.22
CA GLY A 225 11.35 6.23 18.63
C GLY A 225 10.53 7.45 19.00
N VAL A 226 9.65 7.26 19.98
CA VAL A 226 8.77 8.32 20.47
C VAL A 226 9.55 9.17 21.47
N GLN A 227 9.75 10.46 21.16
CA GLN A 227 10.43 11.40 22.04
C GLN A 227 9.54 11.84 23.20
N SER A 228 8.28 12.17 22.92
CA SER A 228 7.33 12.61 23.93
C SER A 228 5.88 12.33 23.54
N ALA A 229 5.02 12.16 24.53
CA ALA A 229 3.58 12.11 24.34
C ALA A 229 2.87 12.96 25.39
N THR A 230 1.80 13.65 24.98
CA THR A 230 1.01 14.54 25.84
C THR A 230 -0.47 14.28 25.60
N ILE A 231 -1.23 14.10 26.68
CA ILE A 231 -2.68 14.15 26.66
C ILE A 231 -3.14 15.58 26.99
N TYR A 232 -4.02 16.12 26.15
CA TYR A 232 -4.69 17.39 26.38
C TYR A 232 -6.12 17.09 26.78
N TYR A 233 -6.58 17.59 27.92
CA TYR A 233 -7.92 17.30 28.45
C TYR A 233 -8.66 18.54 28.95
N ARG A 234 -9.98 18.46 29.02
CA ARG A 234 -10.85 19.46 29.69
C ARG A 234 -12.18 18.83 30.12
N PHE A 235 -12.87 19.46 31.08
CA PHE A 235 -14.18 19.01 31.60
C PHE A 235 -15.38 19.84 31.08
N SER A 236 -15.15 20.71 30.10
CA SER A 236 -16.16 21.59 29.49
C SER A 236 -16.14 21.49 27.97
N THR A 237 -17.20 21.95 27.32
CA THR A 237 -17.31 21.99 25.84
C THR A 237 -16.56 23.18 25.22
N SER A 238 -16.12 24.14 26.02
CA SER A 238 -15.35 25.32 25.61
C SER A 238 -14.17 25.57 26.55
N GLY A 239 -13.22 26.41 26.11
CA GLY A 239 -11.99 26.71 26.85
C GLY A 239 -10.80 25.84 26.42
N ASP A 240 -9.62 26.24 26.87
CA ASP A 240 -8.36 25.60 26.52
C ASP A 240 -8.24 24.20 27.14
N LEU A 241 -7.61 23.28 26.42
CA LEU A 241 -7.25 21.98 26.99
C LEU A 241 -5.97 22.08 27.81
N LEU A 242 -5.96 21.39 28.95
CA LEU A 242 -4.82 21.33 29.85
C LEU A 242 -3.90 20.17 29.46
N PRO A 243 -2.58 20.38 29.31
CA PRO A 243 -1.64 19.32 28.98
C PRO A 243 -1.29 18.46 30.22
N ARG A 244 -1.11 17.17 30.00
CA ARG A 244 -0.44 16.22 30.91
C ARG A 244 0.51 15.33 30.13
N PRO A 245 1.74 15.13 30.61
CA PRO A 245 2.65 14.20 29.97
C PRO A 245 2.11 12.77 30.07
N MET A 246 2.40 11.98 29.06
CA MET A 246 2.24 10.53 29.08
C MET A 246 3.62 9.86 29.19
N TYR A 247 3.68 8.66 29.76
CA TYR A 247 4.92 7.90 29.94
C TYR A 247 4.74 6.42 29.61
N ASP A 248 5.78 5.83 29.03
CA ASP A 248 5.99 4.38 28.86
C ASP A 248 7.16 3.97 29.77
N ASN A 249 6.89 3.85 31.07
CA ASN A 249 7.90 3.71 32.12
C ASN A 249 7.53 2.69 33.22
N GLY A 250 6.49 1.89 33.00
CA GLY A 250 5.99 0.89 33.96
C GLY A 250 5.38 1.51 35.23
N GLN A 251 4.92 2.76 35.18
CA GLN A 251 4.29 3.46 36.30
C GLN A 251 2.96 4.11 35.88
N ASN A 252 2.18 4.57 36.87
CA ASN A 252 0.92 5.30 36.64
C ASN A 252 -0.11 4.56 35.76
N GLY A 253 -0.16 3.23 35.88
CA GLY A 253 -1.07 2.37 35.12
C GLY A 253 -0.47 1.81 33.83
N ASP A 254 0.76 2.20 33.48
CA ASP A 254 1.58 1.46 32.54
C ASP A 254 2.15 0.21 33.23
N VAL A 255 2.00 -0.95 32.59
CA VAL A 255 2.31 -2.27 33.16
C VAL A 255 3.77 -2.64 32.94
N ALA A 256 4.39 -2.20 31.84
CA ALA A 256 5.75 -2.56 31.49
C ALA A 256 6.45 -1.41 30.76
N ALA A 257 7.62 -1.00 31.25
CA ALA A 257 8.40 0.06 30.63
C ALA A 257 8.95 -0.35 29.26
N GLY A 258 8.84 0.53 28.28
CA GLY A 258 9.39 0.40 26.93
C GLY A 258 8.62 -0.57 26.05
N ASP A 259 7.36 -0.88 26.36
CA ASP A 259 6.53 -1.79 25.57
C ASP A 259 5.70 -1.06 24.48
N GLY A 260 5.85 0.26 24.37
CA GLY A 260 5.11 1.12 23.46
C GLY A 260 3.74 1.54 23.99
N ARG A 261 3.38 1.19 25.23
CA ARG A 261 2.12 1.59 25.87
C ARG A 261 2.33 2.79 26.78
N TRP A 262 1.88 3.95 26.31
CA TRP A 262 2.00 5.21 27.03
C TRP A 262 0.78 5.46 27.90
N THR A 263 0.98 5.95 29.12
CA THR A 263 -0.10 6.31 30.06
C THR A 263 0.01 7.73 30.58
N GLY A 264 -1.13 8.42 30.67
CA GLY A 264 -1.26 9.76 31.25
C GLY A 264 -2.44 9.83 32.22
N VAL A 265 -2.25 10.55 33.33
CA VAL A 265 -3.26 10.68 34.39
C VAL A 265 -4.04 11.98 34.22
N VAL A 266 -5.34 11.83 33.96
CA VAL A 266 -6.33 12.92 34.02
C VAL A 266 -6.86 13.01 35.44
N PRO A 267 -6.80 14.17 36.12
CA PRO A 267 -7.27 14.31 37.49
C PRO A 267 -8.78 14.11 37.60
N ALA A 268 -9.29 13.94 38.83
CA ALA A 268 -10.72 13.85 39.07
C ALA A 268 -11.45 15.10 38.55
N GLY A 269 -12.55 14.87 37.83
CA GLY A 269 -13.41 15.90 37.26
C GLY A 269 -14.64 16.20 38.14
N PRO A 270 -15.48 17.16 37.74
CA PRO A 270 -16.72 17.46 38.45
C PRO A 270 -17.73 16.30 38.37
N ALA A 271 -18.62 16.20 39.38
CA ALA A 271 -19.74 15.25 39.37
C ALA A 271 -20.55 15.34 38.07
N ARG A 272 -20.79 14.17 37.45
CA ARG A 272 -21.55 14.04 36.20
C ARG A 272 -20.99 14.89 35.05
N GLY A 273 -19.70 15.21 35.09
CA GLY A 273 -18.98 15.90 34.01
C GLY A 273 -18.55 14.95 32.87
N THR A 274 -18.25 15.53 31.72
CA THR A 274 -17.65 14.81 30.58
C THR A 274 -16.22 15.31 30.39
N CYS A 275 -15.27 14.38 30.28
CA CYS A 275 -13.90 14.70 29.90
C CYS A 275 -13.75 14.63 28.38
N TYR A 276 -13.27 15.70 27.76
CA TYR A 276 -12.86 15.72 26.36
C TYR A 276 -11.35 15.71 26.31
N TYR A 277 -10.75 14.83 25.53
CA TYR A 277 -9.30 14.78 25.40
C TYR A 277 -8.83 14.37 24.00
N TYR A 278 -7.57 14.68 23.70
CA TYR A 278 -6.81 14.12 22.57
C TYR A 278 -5.36 13.91 23.00
N ILE A 279 -4.64 13.09 22.23
CA ILE A 279 -3.23 12.77 22.48
C ILE A 279 -2.41 13.30 21.30
N THR A 280 -1.25 13.86 21.61
CA THR A 280 -0.21 14.18 20.62
C THR A 280 1.06 13.45 21.00
N ALA A 281 1.86 13.08 20.00
CA ALA A 281 3.18 12.54 20.21
C ALA A 281 4.17 13.23 19.25
N THR A 282 5.42 13.30 19.67
CA THR A 282 6.56 13.75 18.86
C THR A 282 7.60 12.64 18.82
N ASP A 283 8.25 12.51 17.69
CA ASP A 283 9.44 11.67 17.49
C ASP A 283 10.71 12.52 17.59
N SER A 284 11.87 11.87 17.41
CA SER A 284 13.20 12.47 17.43
C SER A 284 13.65 13.00 16.08
#